data_AF-A0A968TSL5-F1
#
_entry.id   AF-A0A968TSL5-F1
#
_cell.length_a   1.000
_cell.length_b   1.000
_cell.length_c   1.000
_cell.angle_alpha   90.00
_cell.angle_beta   90.00
_cell.angle_gamma   90.00
#
_symmetry.space_group_name_H-M   'P 1'
#
loop_
_entity.id
_entity.type
_entity.pdbx_description
1 polymer ?
#
loop_
_entity_poly.entity_id
_entity_poly.type
_entity_poly.pdbx_seq_one_letter_code
_entity_poly.pdbx_strand_id
1 'polypeptide(L)' 'MTTRRYALRDDQWERIKDLLPGRPGCVGVTAKNNRLFVEAVLYRYRAGIPWRDLPERFGH' A
#
# COMPACT_ATOMS: atom_id res chain seq x y z
N MET A 1 7.98 19.55 -2.62
CA MET A 1 7.92 18.10 -2.37
C MET A 1 6.94 17.84 -1.25
N THR A 2 5.72 17.43 -1.57
CA THR A 2 4.65 17.25 -0.57
C THR A 2 4.88 15.93 0.17
N THR A 3 5.52 16.00 1.33
CA THR A 3 5.69 14.85 2.22
C THR A 3 4.32 14.39 2.72
N ARG A 4 3.70 13.42 2.05
CA ARG A 4 2.62 12.63 2.66
C ARG A 4 3.25 11.89 3.83
N ARG A 5 2.99 12.36 5.07
CA ARG A 5 3.54 11.82 6.33
C ARG A 5 3.42 10.30 6.49
N TYR A 6 2.59 9.64 5.69
CA TYR A 6 2.29 8.20 5.78
C TYR A 6 2.55 7.40 4.49
N ALA A 7 2.97 8.04 3.38
CA ALA A 7 3.21 7.35 2.12
C ALA A 7 4.67 6.90 1.98
N LEU A 8 4.88 5.82 1.22
CA LEU A 8 6.22 5.41 0.80
C LEU A 8 6.78 6.42 -0.21
N ARG A 9 8.06 6.75 -0.04
CA ARG A 9 8.82 7.44 -1.08
C ARG A 9 9.03 6.48 -2.26
N ASP A 10 9.15 7.04 -3.47
CA ASP A 10 9.24 6.25 -4.70
C ASP A 10 10.45 5.30 -4.70
N ASP A 11 11.60 5.74 -4.20
CA ASP A 11 12.80 4.90 -4.06
C ASP A 11 12.62 3.72 -3.09
N GLN A 12 11.84 3.90 -2.03
CA GLN A 12 11.51 2.81 -1.10
C GLN A 12 10.53 1.83 -1.76
N TRP A 13 9.56 2.36 -2.50
CA TRP A 13 8.63 1.55 -3.27
C TRP A 13 9.34 0.69 -4.32
N GLU A 14 10.27 1.28 -5.08
CA GLU A 14 11.05 0.59 -6.11
C GLU A 14 11.84 -0.61 -5.57
N ARG A 15 12.28 -0.56 -4.31
CA ARG A 15 13.00 -1.67 -3.66
C ARG A 15 12.08 -2.82 -3.26
N ILE A 16 10.83 -2.54 -2.90
CA ILE A 16 9.91 -3.55 -2.35
C ILE A 16 8.90 -4.08 -3.37
N LYS A 17 8.62 -3.34 -4.46
CA LYS A 17 7.60 -3.71 -5.45
C LYS A 17 7.83 -5.12 -6.02
N ASP A 18 9.09 -5.51 -6.18
CA ASP A 18 9.52 -6.78 -6.75
C ASP A 18 9.57 -7.92 -5.72
N LEU A 19 9.19 -7.66 -4.47
CA LEU A 19 9.03 -8.66 -3.42
C LEU A 19 7.55 -8.99 -3.12
N LEU A 20 6.61 -8.17 -3.60
CA LEU A 20 5.19 -8.33 -3.28
C LEU A 20 4.49 -9.39 -4.15
N PRO A 21 3.67 -10.29 -3.57
CA PRO A 21 2.82 -11.20 -4.33
C PRO A 21 1.68 -10.43 -5.02
N GLY A 22 1.05 -11.02 -6.05
CA GLY A 22 -0.05 -10.38 -6.78
C GLY A 22 0.40 -9.41 -7.87
N ARG A 23 1.61 -9.61 -8.42
CA ARG A 23 2.06 -8.96 -9.66
C ARG A 23 1.38 -9.57 -10.89
N PRO A 24 1.37 -8.86 -12.04
CA PRO A 24 0.98 -9.47 -13.31
C PRO A 24 1.78 -10.75 -13.54
N GLY A 25 1.09 -11.89 -13.68
CA GLY A 25 1.72 -13.21 -13.85
C GLY A 25 1.90 -14.04 -12.58
N CYS A 26 1.57 -13.53 -11.39
CA CYS A 26 1.50 -14.34 -10.18
C CYS A 26 0.16 -15.09 -10.10
N VAL A 27 0.18 -16.34 -9.63
CA VAL A 27 -1.03 -17.13 -9.32
C VAL A 27 -1.78 -16.50 -8.13
N GLY A 28 -3.05 -16.17 -8.31
CA GLY A 28 -3.92 -15.55 -7.30
C GLY A 28 -4.66 -14.31 -7.83
N VAL A 29 -5.33 -13.57 -6.94
CA VAL A 29 -5.95 -12.29 -7.29
C VAL A 29 -4.86 -11.25 -7.50
N THR A 30 -4.74 -10.74 -8.73
CA THR A 30 -3.91 -9.57 -9.02
C THR A 30 -4.47 -8.38 -8.25
N ALA A 31 -3.69 -7.84 -7.31
CA ALA A 31 -4.10 -6.64 -6.61
C ALA A 31 -4.19 -5.48 -7.62
N LYS A 32 -5.34 -4.81 -7.69
CA LYS A 32 -5.53 -3.65 -8.59
C LYS A 32 -4.45 -2.59 -8.42
N ASN A 33 -3.95 -2.40 -7.20
CA ASN A 33 -2.84 -1.51 -6.92
C ASN A 33 -2.07 -1.96 -5.66
N ASN A 34 -0.97 -2.70 -5.86
CA ASN A 34 -0.10 -3.16 -4.77
C ASN A 34 0.47 -2.01 -3.93
N ARG A 35 0.76 -0.86 -4.56
CA ARG A 35 1.28 0.31 -3.84
C ARG A 35 0.26 0.85 -2.87
N LEU A 36 -0.98 0.98 -3.33
CA LEU A 36 -2.07 1.47 -2.51
C LEU A 36 -2.33 0.56 -1.30
N PHE A 37 -2.24 -0.76 -1.49
CA PHE A 37 -2.36 -1.73 -0.41
C PHE A 37 -1.24 -1.57 0.64
N VAL A 38 0.03 -1.45 0.22
CA VAL A 38 1.13 -1.28 1.17
C VAL A 38 1.04 0.07 1.90
N GLU A 39 0.67 1.14 1.19
CA GLU A 39 0.43 2.45 1.83
C GLU A 39 -0.72 2.39 2.84
N ALA A 40 -1.77 1.60 2.58
CA ALA A 40 -2.86 1.36 3.51
C ALA A 40 -2.40 0.62 4.77
N VAL A 41 -1.60 -0.45 4.62
CA VAL A 41 -1.01 -1.20 5.75
C VAL A 41 -0.15 -0.28 6.62
N LEU A 42 0.70 0.53 5.99
CA LEU A 42 1.57 1.48 6.71
C LEU A 42 0.77 2.55 7.43
N TYR A 43 -0.27 3.09 6.79
CA TYR A 43 -1.17 4.06 7.41
C TYR A 43 -1.86 3.46 8.63
N ARG A 44 -2.44 2.26 8.49
CA ARG A 44 -3.11 1.56 9.59
C ARG A 44 -2.16 1.36 10.78
N TYR A 45 -0.95 0.88 10.52
CA TYR A 45 0.04 0.64 11.59
C TYR A 45 0.46 1.93 12.30
N ARG A 46 0.64 3.03 11.57
CA ARG A 46 1.03 4.34 12.14
C ARG A 46 -0.12 5.05 12.86
N ALA A 47 -1.34 4.92 12.36
CA ALA A 47 -2.52 5.57 12.92
C ALA A 47 -3.19 4.75 14.04
N GLY A 48 -2.91 3.45 14.13
CA GLY A 48 -3.47 2.58 15.16
C GLY A 48 -4.96 2.25 14.98
N ILE A 49 -5.49 2.42 13.77
CA ILE A 49 -6.92 2.27 13.48
C ILE A 49 -7.29 0.84 13.02
N PRO A 50 -8.54 0.39 13.22
CA PRO A 50 -9.02 -0.83 12.60
C PRO A 50 -9.17 -0.66 11.07
N TRP A 51 -9.18 -1.78 10.33
CA TRP A 51 -9.33 -1.78 8.88
C TRP A 51 -10.63 -1.13 8.40
N ARG A 52 -11.70 -1.21 9.19
CA ARG A 52 -13.00 -0.61 8.87
C ARG A 52 -12.96 0.92 8.85
N ASP A 53 -12.07 1.52 9.63
CA ASP A 53 -11.97 2.98 9.75
C ASP A 53 -10.89 3.55 8.81
N LEU A 54 -10.37 2.70 7.92
CA LEU A 54 -9.37 3.08 6.96
C LEU A 54 -9.99 4.10 5.97
N PRO A 55 -9.32 5.22 5.70
CA PRO A 55 -9.89 6.24 4.80
C PRO A 55 -10.14 5.71 3.38
N GLU A 56 -11.26 6.12 2.77
CA GLU A 56 -11.74 5.69 1.43
C GLU A 56 -10.68 5.78 0.33
N ARG A 57 -9.70 6.70 0.46
CA ARG A 57 -8.58 6.85 -0.48
C ARG A 57 -7.76 5.57 -0.69
N PHE A 58 -7.83 4.60 0.23
CA PHE A 58 -7.11 3.33 0.15
C PHE A 58 -7.94 2.18 -0.42
N GLY A 59 -9.25 2.37 -0.56
CA GLY A 59 -10.20 1.35 -0.99
C GLY A 59 -11.55 1.47 -0.29
N HIS A 60 -12.53 0.73 -0.81
CA HIS A 60 -13.84 0.48 -0.23
C HIS A 60 -14.05 -1.03 -0.13
#